data_AF-G3LPW8-F1
#
_entry.id   AF-G3LPW8-F1
#
_cell.length_a   1.000
_cell.length_b   1.000
_cell.length_c   1.000
_cell.angle_alpha   90.00
_cell.angle_beta   90.00
_cell.angle_gamma   90.00
#
_symmetry.space_group_name_H-M   'P 1'
#
loop_
_entity.id
_entity.type
_entity.pdbx_description
1 polymer ?
#
loop_
_entity_poly.entity_id
_entity_poly.type
_entity_poly.pdbx_seq_one_letter_code
_entity_poly.pdbx_strand_id
1 'polypeptide(L)'
;PVRVDATPFPDPSGLQATTYAIASWQIICNITKPKPQAARCCVSFSAFYNDSAIPCNTCACGCKDIDTDTCNANARPLLLPPDTLLVPFDNRTLKAKVWAKQKHMAVPKKLPCPDNCGISLNWHLNSDYGNGWSARITVFNWGNNAVEDWFGAVDLGK
;
A
#
# COMPACT_ATOMS: atom_id res chain seq x y z
N PRO A 1 8.39 -13.97 -16.48
CA PRO A 1 7.60 -13.39 -17.61
C PRO A 1 8.09 -14.02 -18.91
N VAL A 2 7.20 -14.41 -19.82
CA VAL A 2 7.56 -14.99 -21.12
C VAL A 2 7.33 -13.92 -22.17
N ARG A 3 8.33 -13.62 -23.01
CA ARG A 3 8.15 -12.68 -24.11
C ARG A 3 7.17 -13.27 -25.12
N VAL A 4 6.19 -12.48 -25.54
CA VAL A 4 5.18 -12.87 -26.54
C VAL A 4 5.17 -11.86 -27.68
N ASP A 5 4.41 -12.17 -28.74
CA ASP A 5 4.24 -11.26 -29.87
C ASP A 5 3.67 -9.92 -29.43
N ALA A 6 4.12 -8.85 -30.10
CA ALA A 6 3.72 -7.48 -29.78
C ALA A 6 2.19 -7.32 -29.86
N THR A 7 1.60 -6.79 -28.79
CA THR A 7 0.15 -6.60 -28.70
C THR A 7 -0.31 -5.53 -29.68
N PRO A 8 -1.30 -5.81 -30.55
CA PRO A 8 -1.89 -4.80 -31.42
C PRO A 8 -2.89 -3.92 -30.67
N PHE A 9 -2.88 -2.61 -30.94
CA PHE A 9 -3.83 -1.63 -30.45
C PHE A 9 -4.42 -0.83 -31.63
N PRO A 10 -5.73 -0.50 -31.59
CA PRO A 10 -6.33 0.38 -32.59
C PRO A 10 -5.68 1.78 -32.50
N ASP A 11 -5.44 2.40 -33.66
CA ASP A 11 -4.85 3.73 -33.71
C ASP A 11 -5.81 4.77 -33.07
N PRO A 12 -5.33 5.58 -32.10
CA PRO A 12 -6.17 6.53 -31.38
C PRO A 12 -6.65 7.71 -32.24
N SER A 13 -6.10 7.92 -33.44
CA SER A 13 -6.54 8.96 -34.37
C SER A 13 -7.80 8.59 -35.18
N GLY A 14 -8.29 7.34 -35.06
CA GLY A 14 -9.50 6.87 -35.76
C GLY A 14 -9.26 6.45 -37.21
N LEU A 15 -8.02 6.51 -37.69
CA LEU A 15 -7.60 5.80 -38.90
C LEU A 15 -7.73 4.29 -38.66
N GLN A 16 -8.11 3.53 -39.69
CA GLN A 16 -8.11 2.05 -39.66
C GLN A 16 -6.68 1.49 -39.70
N ALA A 17 -5.82 1.99 -38.81
CA ALA A 17 -4.45 1.56 -38.63
C ALA A 17 -4.34 0.77 -37.33
N THR A 18 -3.45 -0.21 -37.32
CA THR A 18 -3.10 -1.00 -36.13
C THR A 18 -1.71 -0.58 -35.70
N THR A 19 -1.58 -0.17 -34.44
CA THR A 19 -0.29 0.11 -33.80
C THR A 19 0.12 -1.09 -32.96
N TYR A 20 1.42 -1.31 -32.76
CA TYR A 20 1.92 -2.47 -32.00
C TYR A 20 2.72 -2.01 -30.79
N ALA A 21 2.64 -2.77 -29.69
CA ALA A 21 3.55 -2.61 -28.56
C ALA A 21 5.02 -2.76 -29.01
N ILE A 22 5.95 -2.03 -28.39
CA ILE A 22 7.40 -2.23 -28.62
C ILE A 22 7.82 -3.65 -28.21
N ALA A 23 7.21 -4.16 -27.14
CA ALA A 23 7.32 -5.54 -26.71
C ALA A 23 6.15 -5.90 -25.80
N SER A 24 5.79 -7.18 -25.79
CA SER A 24 4.76 -7.74 -24.92
C SER A 24 5.32 -8.92 -24.12
N TRP A 25 4.81 -9.09 -22.91
CA TRP A 25 5.17 -10.20 -22.03
C TRP A 25 3.91 -10.82 -21.44
N GLN A 26 3.85 -12.14 -21.44
CA GLN A 26 2.88 -12.90 -20.67
C GLN A 26 3.41 -13.10 -19.25
N ILE A 27 2.62 -12.67 -18.27
CA ILE A 27 2.91 -12.84 -16.86
C ILE A 27 1.91 -13.86 -16.31
N ILE A 28 2.42 -14.96 -15.75
CA ILE A 28 1.60 -15.93 -15.01
C ILE A 28 1.69 -15.54 -13.53
N CYS A 29 0.60 -14.98 -13.00
CA CYS A 29 0.48 -14.64 -11.59
C CYS A 29 -0.33 -15.71 -10.87
N ASN A 30 0.30 -16.52 -10.02
CA ASN A 30 -0.43 -17.35 -9.07
C ASN A 30 -0.82 -16.50 -7.86
N ILE A 31 -2.11 -16.28 -7.65
CA ILE A 31 -2.60 -15.55 -6.47
C ILE A 31 -2.44 -16.45 -5.25
N THR A 32 -1.36 -16.25 -4.50
CA THR A 32 -1.20 -16.85 -3.18
C THR A 32 -1.88 -15.97 -2.15
N LYS A 33 -2.79 -16.53 -1.35
CA LYS A 33 -3.28 -15.85 -0.14
C LYS A 33 -2.25 -16.05 0.97
N PRO A 34 -1.50 -15.02 1.40
CA PRO A 34 -0.58 -15.17 2.50
C PRO A 34 -1.35 -15.55 3.76
N LYS A 35 -0.75 -16.38 4.61
CA LYS A 35 -1.30 -16.63 5.94
C LYS A 35 -1.35 -15.30 6.71
N PRO A 36 -2.37 -15.07 7.57
CA PRO A 36 -2.39 -13.90 8.44
C PRO A 36 -1.05 -13.76 9.17
N GLN A 37 -0.53 -12.53 9.26
CA GLN A 37 0.74 -12.22 9.92
C GLN A 37 1.99 -12.88 9.29
N ALA A 38 1.88 -13.34 8.05
CA ALA A 38 3.00 -13.90 7.27
C ALA A 38 3.20 -13.18 5.94
N ALA A 39 2.62 -11.98 5.77
CA ALA A 39 2.86 -11.15 4.61
C ALA A 39 4.30 -10.60 4.66
N ARG A 40 4.87 -10.27 3.49
CA ARG A 40 6.17 -9.59 3.40
C ARG A 40 6.04 -8.07 3.22
N CYS A 41 4.86 -7.64 2.80
CA CYS A 41 4.51 -6.25 2.61
C CYS A 41 3.09 -6.01 3.09
N CYS A 42 2.74 -4.74 3.25
CA CYS A 42 1.39 -4.31 3.57
C CYS A 42 1.00 -3.09 2.74
N VAL A 43 -0.30 -2.91 2.58
CA VAL A 43 -0.89 -1.77 1.88
C VAL A 43 -1.61 -0.89 2.89
N SER A 44 -1.29 0.41 2.88
CA SER A 44 -2.03 1.44 3.58
C SER A 44 -2.82 2.29 2.58
N PHE A 45 -3.90 2.90 3.05
CA PHE A 45 -4.79 3.69 2.22
C PHE A 45 -5.02 5.09 2.79
N SER A 46 -5.10 6.08 1.93
CA SER A 46 -5.51 7.44 2.26
C SER A 46 -6.28 8.05 1.09
N ALA A 47 -7.09 9.08 1.37
CA ALA A 47 -7.93 9.69 0.36
C ALA A 47 -7.96 11.21 0.48
N PHE A 48 -8.15 11.89 -0.64
CA PHE A 48 -8.26 13.33 -0.75
C PHE A 48 -9.34 13.94 0.16
N TYR A 49 -10.49 13.28 0.28
CA TYR A 49 -11.61 13.73 1.10
C TYR A 49 -11.52 13.29 2.58
N ASN A 50 -10.46 12.57 2.96
CA ASN A 50 -10.32 12.04 4.31
C ASN A 50 -9.03 12.54 4.97
N ASP A 51 -9.21 13.27 6.05
CA ASP A 51 -8.14 13.75 6.93
C ASP A 51 -7.34 12.61 7.58
N SER A 52 -7.86 11.38 7.57
CA SER A 52 -7.21 10.20 8.13
C SER A 52 -6.77 9.21 7.05
N ALA A 53 -5.75 8.44 7.41
CA ALA A 53 -5.22 7.32 6.69
C ALA A 53 -5.48 6.02 7.48
N ILE A 54 -5.73 4.96 6.72
CA ILE A 54 -5.83 3.60 7.20
C ILE A 54 -4.44 2.98 7.06
N PRO A 55 -3.69 2.78 8.15
CA PRO A 55 -2.38 2.14 8.08
C PRO A 55 -2.51 0.63 7.90
N CYS A 56 -1.36 -0.03 7.79
CA CYS A 56 -1.28 -1.48 7.82
C CYS A 56 -1.81 -2.05 9.15
N ASN A 57 -2.31 -3.29 9.09
CA ASN A 57 -2.75 -4.00 10.28
C ASN A 57 -1.57 -4.25 11.24
N THR A 58 -1.90 -4.27 12.52
CA THR A 58 -1.02 -4.75 13.58
C THR A 58 -0.46 -6.12 13.22
N CYS A 59 0.85 -6.30 13.34
CA CYS A 59 1.54 -7.56 13.02
C CYS A 59 1.34 -8.06 11.58
N ALA A 60 1.05 -7.19 10.60
CA ALA A 60 0.80 -7.61 9.22
C ALA A 60 1.91 -8.50 8.63
N CYS A 61 3.17 -8.20 8.96
CA CYS A 61 4.34 -8.99 8.56
C CYS A 61 4.95 -9.83 9.68
N GLY A 62 4.17 -10.09 10.73
CA GLY A 62 4.56 -10.92 11.88
C GLY A 62 4.97 -10.10 13.10
N CYS A 63 4.88 -10.71 14.28
CA CYS A 63 5.26 -10.12 15.57
C CYS A 63 6.11 -11.06 16.43
N LYS A 64 6.77 -12.05 15.81
CA LYS A 64 7.54 -13.06 16.54
C LYS A 64 8.73 -12.48 17.31
N ASP A 65 9.29 -11.38 16.79
CA ASP A 65 10.52 -10.77 17.32
C ASP A 65 10.24 -9.57 18.24
N ILE A 66 8.97 -9.31 18.59
CA ILE A 66 8.59 -8.17 19.45
C ILE A 66 8.01 -8.68 20.76
N ASP A 67 8.32 -7.95 21.83
CA ASP A 67 7.65 -8.14 23.11
C ASP A 67 6.18 -7.69 23.04
N THR A 68 5.28 -8.68 22.83
CA THR A 68 3.83 -8.48 22.84
C THR A 68 3.25 -8.22 24.24
N ASP A 69 4.06 -8.15 25.29
CA ASP A 69 3.61 -7.70 26.60
C ASP A 69 3.50 -6.17 26.64
N THR A 70 4.31 -5.45 25.86
CA THR A 70 4.30 -3.99 25.75
C THR A 70 3.24 -3.42 24.78
N CYS A 71 2.82 -4.21 23.79
CA CYS A 71 1.87 -3.80 22.76
C CYS A 71 0.82 -4.91 22.48
N ASN A 72 -0.37 -4.57 21.98
CA ASN A 72 -1.41 -5.53 21.68
C ASN A 72 -1.33 -5.96 20.20
N ALA A 73 -0.94 -7.22 19.96
CA ALA A 73 -0.80 -7.81 18.62
C ALA A 73 -2.14 -7.96 17.85
N ASN A 74 -3.26 -7.97 18.56
CA ASN A 74 -4.60 -8.16 18.00
C ASN A 74 -5.45 -6.87 18.04
N ALA A 75 -4.87 -5.75 18.44
CA ALA A 75 -5.56 -4.46 18.43
C ALA A 75 -5.77 -3.96 17.00
N ARG A 76 -6.83 -3.17 16.81
CA ARG A 76 -6.99 -2.39 15.59
C ARG A 76 -5.89 -1.32 15.52
N PRO A 77 -5.32 -1.07 14.34
CA PRO A 77 -4.32 -0.01 14.22
C PRO A 77 -4.98 1.35 14.44
N LEU A 78 -4.18 2.31 14.91
CA LEU A 78 -4.66 3.69 15.10
C LEU A 78 -4.76 4.40 13.75
N LEU A 79 -5.84 5.15 13.53
CA LEU A 79 -5.91 6.06 12.41
C LEU A 79 -4.78 7.09 12.52
N LEU A 80 -4.16 7.39 11.38
CA LEU A 80 -3.03 8.30 11.30
C LEU A 80 -3.34 9.45 10.35
N PRO A 81 -2.70 10.62 10.48
CA PRO A 81 -2.72 11.60 9.40
C PRO A 81 -1.93 11.07 8.19
N PRO A 82 -2.34 11.36 6.94
CA PRO A 82 -1.76 10.77 5.72
C PRO A 82 -0.24 10.92 5.57
N ASP A 83 0.34 12.01 6.06
CA ASP A 83 1.79 12.27 6.00
C ASP A 83 2.62 11.24 6.79
N THR A 84 2.03 10.60 7.82
CA THR A 84 2.71 9.56 8.59
C THR A 84 2.99 8.29 7.82
N LEU A 85 2.22 8.01 6.76
CA LEU A 85 2.44 6.83 5.95
C LEU A 85 3.79 6.90 5.22
N LEU A 86 4.34 8.10 5.05
CA LEU A 86 5.60 8.36 4.36
C LEU A 86 6.83 8.27 5.26
N VAL A 87 6.65 7.97 6.56
CA VAL A 87 7.77 7.80 7.52
C VAL A 87 7.81 6.38 8.08
N PRO A 88 8.98 5.89 8.56
CA PRO A 88 9.09 4.60 9.24
C PRO A 88 8.15 4.49 10.46
N PHE A 89 7.80 3.25 10.83
CA PHE A 89 6.83 2.96 11.89
C PHE A 89 7.18 3.62 13.23
N ASP A 90 8.45 3.60 13.65
CA ASP A 90 8.89 4.11 14.95
C ASP A 90 8.50 5.57 15.19
N ASN A 91 8.48 6.38 14.12
CA ASN A 91 8.13 7.79 14.17
C ASN A 91 6.60 8.05 14.09
N ARG A 92 5.80 7.02 13.80
CA ARG A 92 4.33 7.14 13.65
C ARG A 92 3.62 7.21 14.99
N THR A 93 4.12 6.54 16.03
CA THR A 93 3.40 6.44 17.32
C THR A 93 3.16 7.80 17.98
N LEU A 94 4.15 8.69 17.95
CA LEU A 94 3.99 10.05 18.49
C LEU A 94 2.94 10.84 17.70
N LYS A 95 3.03 10.82 16.37
CA LYS A 95 2.06 11.48 15.48
C LYS A 95 0.64 10.92 15.65
N ALA A 96 0.50 9.60 15.83
CA ALA A 96 -0.78 8.95 16.09
C ALA A 96 -1.44 9.45 17.38
N LYS A 97 -0.67 9.56 18.47
CA LYS A 97 -1.18 10.06 19.76
C LYS A 97 -1.58 11.53 19.67
N VAL A 98 -0.76 12.37 19.03
CA VAL A 98 -1.06 13.80 18.84
C VAL A 98 -2.33 13.96 17.99
N TRP A 99 -2.43 13.23 16.89
CA TRP A 99 -3.60 13.24 16.00
C TRP A 99 -4.86 12.79 16.72
N ALA A 100 -4.81 11.67 17.44
CA ALA A 100 -5.94 11.16 18.19
C ALA A 100 -6.43 12.18 19.24
N LYS A 101 -5.51 12.89 19.91
CA LYS A 101 -5.85 13.98 20.83
C LYS A 101 -6.56 15.14 20.10
N GLN A 102 -6.04 15.56 18.94
CA GLN A 102 -6.62 16.65 18.14
C GLN A 102 -8.00 16.31 17.59
N LYS A 103 -8.21 15.07 17.17
CA LYS A 103 -9.48 14.58 16.60
C LYS A 103 -10.42 13.96 17.66
N HIS A 104 -10.10 14.10 18.94
CA HIS A 104 -10.87 13.56 20.07
C HIS A 104 -11.16 12.04 19.97
N MET A 105 -10.19 11.28 19.44
CA MET A 105 -10.27 9.83 19.30
C MET A 105 -9.76 9.13 20.57
N ALA A 106 -10.42 8.03 20.94
CA ALA A 106 -9.95 7.19 22.04
C ALA A 106 -8.64 6.49 21.67
N VAL A 107 -7.66 6.54 22.58
CA VAL A 107 -6.38 5.80 22.45
C VAL A 107 -6.38 4.67 23.47
N PRO A 108 -6.16 3.41 23.06
CA PRO A 108 -6.11 2.29 23.97
C PRO A 108 -4.90 2.40 24.90
N LYS A 109 -5.07 1.99 26.16
CA LYS A 109 -4.00 1.99 27.17
C LYS A 109 -2.79 1.16 26.73
N LYS A 110 -3.06 -0.03 26.16
CA LYS A 110 -2.06 -0.88 25.50
C LYS A 110 -2.15 -0.63 23.99
N LEU A 111 -1.12 0.00 23.43
CA LEU A 111 -1.08 0.41 22.03
C LEU A 111 -1.00 -0.80 21.09
N PRO A 112 -1.50 -0.69 19.85
CA PRO A 112 -1.26 -1.71 18.83
C PRO A 112 0.24 -1.88 18.56
N CYS A 113 0.65 -3.13 18.32
CA CYS A 113 2.00 -3.43 17.88
C CYS A 113 2.30 -2.86 16.47
N PRO A 114 3.59 -2.78 16.07
CA PRO A 114 3.96 -2.46 14.70
C PRO A 114 3.42 -3.45 13.66
N ASP A 115 3.44 -3.02 12.40
CA ASP A 115 3.18 -3.90 11.26
C ASP A 115 4.37 -4.83 10.95
N ASN A 116 5.60 -4.39 11.26
CA ASN A 116 6.90 -5.03 10.99
C ASN A 116 7.17 -5.34 9.52
N CYS A 117 6.55 -4.59 8.62
CA CYS A 117 6.72 -4.81 7.20
C CYS A 117 7.99 -4.11 6.69
N GLY A 118 8.91 -4.88 6.12
CA GLY A 118 10.11 -4.34 5.47
C GLY A 118 9.77 -3.54 4.20
N ILE A 119 8.62 -3.80 3.58
CA ILE A 119 8.10 -3.06 2.44
C ILE A 119 6.71 -2.53 2.78
N SER A 120 6.50 -1.22 2.62
CA SER A 120 5.16 -0.61 2.75
C SER A 120 4.72 0.02 1.45
N LEU A 121 3.49 -0.29 1.03
CA LEU A 121 2.84 0.35 -0.09
C LEU A 121 1.79 1.32 0.44
N ASN A 122 1.80 2.55 -0.05
CA ASN A 122 0.80 3.54 0.28
C ASN A 122 0.00 3.85 -0.98
N TRP A 123 -1.30 3.57 -0.93
CA TRP A 123 -2.25 3.97 -1.95
C TRP A 123 -2.95 5.25 -1.51
N HIS A 124 -2.80 6.31 -2.27
CA HIS A 124 -3.43 7.59 -2.01
C HIS A 124 -4.35 7.97 -3.16
N LEU A 125 -5.64 8.16 -2.89
CA LEU A 125 -6.57 8.74 -3.85
C LEU A 125 -6.41 10.26 -3.84
N ASN A 126 -5.84 10.82 -4.91
CA ASN A 126 -5.51 12.25 -5.05
C ASN A 126 -6.71 13.11 -5.43
N SER A 127 -7.62 12.57 -6.25
CA SER A 127 -8.83 13.26 -6.66
C SER A 127 -9.89 12.23 -7.05
N ASP A 128 -11.16 12.58 -6.87
CA ASP A 128 -12.30 11.78 -7.29
C ASP A 128 -13.45 12.72 -7.67
N TYR A 129 -13.49 13.09 -8.95
CA TYR A 129 -14.47 14.01 -9.51
C TYR A 129 -15.31 13.28 -10.58
N GLY A 130 -16.44 13.86 -10.97
CA GLY A 130 -17.37 13.23 -11.91
C GLY A 130 -16.79 12.90 -13.29
N ASN A 131 -15.68 13.53 -13.68
CA ASN A 131 -14.96 13.28 -14.93
C ASN A 131 -13.74 12.35 -14.77
N GLY A 132 -13.50 11.82 -13.57
CA GLY A 132 -12.44 10.86 -13.31
C GLY A 132 -11.75 11.03 -11.97
N TRP A 133 -10.84 10.10 -11.68
CA TRP A 133 -10.06 10.08 -10.46
C TRP A 133 -8.57 9.98 -10.77
N SER A 134 -7.75 10.40 -9.81
CA SER A 134 -6.29 10.22 -9.86
C SER A 134 -5.82 9.60 -8.56
N ALA A 135 -4.82 8.72 -8.63
CA ALA A 135 -4.21 8.12 -7.44
C ALA A 135 -2.69 8.08 -7.56
N ARG A 136 -2.04 8.02 -6.40
CA ARG A 136 -0.60 7.88 -6.24
C ARG A 136 -0.33 6.63 -5.41
N ILE A 137 0.50 5.76 -5.95
CA ILE A 137 1.04 4.61 -5.23
C ILE A 137 2.49 4.93 -4.90
N THR A 138 2.84 4.88 -3.62
CA THR A 138 4.22 5.05 -3.14
C THR A 138 4.69 3.74 -2.53
N VAL A 139 5.85 3.25 -2.97
CA VAL A 139 6.47 2.04 -2.43
C VAL A 139 7.70 2.45 -1.63
N PHE A 140 7.76 2.02 -0.38
CA PHE A 140 8.93 2.21 0.47
C PHE A 140 9.55 0.86 0.80
N ASN A 141 10.87 0.78 0.65
CA ASN A 141 11.68 -0.30 1.16
C ASN A 141 12.40 0.20 2.42
N TRP A 142 11.95 -0.27 3.57
CA TRP A 142 12.54 0.03 4.89
C TRP A 142 13.59 -1.02 5.30
N GLY A 143 13.69 -2.11 4.54
CA GLY A 143 14.68 -3.16 4.79
C GLY A 143 16.05 -2.83 4.24
N ASN A 144 17.05 -3.62 4.67
CA ASN A 144 18.43 -3.48 4.21
C ASN A 144 18.69 -4.17 2.85
N ASN A 145 17.74 -4.99 2.38
CA ASN A 145 17.89 -5.76 1.16
C ASN A 145 17.25 -5.03 -0.02
N ALA A 146 17.88 -5.09 -1.19
CA ALA A 146 17.27 -4.61 -2.42
C ALA A 146 16.01 -5.43 -2.76
N VAL A 147 14.99 -4.74 -3.26
CA VAL A 147 13.81 -5.38 -3.85
C VAL A 147 14.04 -5.39 -5.36
N GLU A 148 14.51 -6.52 -5.87
CA GLU A 148 14.81 -6.71 -7.29
C GLU A 148 13.57 -7.22 -8.05
N ASP A 149 13.57 -7.03 -9.37
CA ASP A 149 12.55 -7.54 -10.29
C ASP A 149 11.08 -7.19 -9.95
N TRP A 150 10.85 -6.03 -9.33
CA TRP A 150 9.49 -5.56 -9.05
C TRP A 150 8.85 -4.93 -10.28
N PHE A 151 7.53 -5.08 -10.40
CA PHE A 151 6.71 -4.39 -11.40
C PHE A 151 5.39 -3.95 -10.76
N GLY A 152 4.83 -2.85 -11.25
CA GLY A 152 3.48 -2.40 -10.93
C GLY A 152 2.56 -2.63 -12.12
N ALA A 153 1.40 -3.21 -11.91
CA ALA A 153 0.35 -3.32 -12.91
C ALA A 153 -0.95 -2.76 -12.32
N VAL A 154 -1.64 -1.92 -13.09
CA VAL A 154 -2.93 -1.35 -12.73
C VAL A 154 -3.90 -1.69 -13.86
N ASP A 155 -5.00 -2.34 -13.51
CA ASP A 155 -6.14 -2.55 -14.40
C ASP A 155 -7.22 -1.55 -14.01
N LEU A 156 -7.56 -0.64 -14.93
CA LEU A 156 -8.57 0.40 -14.73
C LEU A 156 -9.93 -0.01 -15.30
N GLY A 157 -10.08 -1.25 -15.76
CA GLY A 157 -11.24 -1.69 -16.51
C GLY A 157 -11.31 -1.04 -17.90
N LYS A 158 -12.41 -1.30 -18.61
CA LYS A 158 -12.80 -0.59 -19.83
C LYS A 158 -13.98 0.33 -19.53
#